data_AF-A0A358M7F8-F1
#
_entry.id   AF-A0A358M7F8-F1
#
_cell.length_a   1.000
_cell.length_b   1.000
_cell.length_c   1.000
_cell.angle_alpha   90.00
_cell.angle_beta   90.00
_cell.angle_gamma   90.00
#
_symmetry.space_group_name_H-M   'P 1'
#
loop_
_entity.id
_entity.type
_entity.pdbx_description
1 polymer ?
#
loop_
_entity_poly.entity_id
_entity_poly.type
_entity_poly.pdbx_seq_one_letter_code
_entity_poly.pdbx_strand_id
1 'polypeptide(L)' 'MVNYNVNPTIKGKGSAIFLHCTHPGSLYSAGCISIPESKMIRALRLINDQAYIVLVRSAEDLLAYC' A
#
# COMPACT_ATOMS: atom_id res chain seq x y z
N MET A 1 -13.71 -3.53 -3.04
CA MET A 1 -14.36 -4.74 -3.58
C MET A 1 -14.35 -5.82 -2.51
N VAL A 2 -15.50 -6.42 -2.23
CA VAL A 2 -15.58 -7.60 -1.36
C VAL A 2 -15.47 -8.83 -2.27
N ASN A 3 -14.62 -9.80 -1.90
CA ASN A 3 -14.46 -11.11 -2.57
C ASN A 3 -13.95 -11.11 -4.03
N TYR A 4 -13.13 -10.13 -4.45
CA TYR A 4 -12.64 -10.04 -5.84
C TYR A 4 -11.81 -11.26 -6.33
N ASN A 5 -11.04 -11.91 -5.44
CA ASN A 5 -10.12 -12.99 -5.81
C ASN A 5 -10.07 -14.10 -4.74
N VAL A 6 -11.23 -14.72 -4.46
CA VAL A 6 -11.36 -15.69 -3.35
C VAL A 6 -11.66 -17.12 -3.79
N ASN A 7 -12.24 -17.36 -4.97
CA ASN A 7 -12.50 -18.73 -5.44
C ASN A 7 -12.70 -18.81 -6.98
N PRO A 8 -11.74 -19.38 -7.74
CA PRO A 8 -10.39 -19.77 -7.29
C PRO A 8 -9.52 -18.53 -7.06
N THR A 9 -8.59 -18.60 -6.11
CA THR A 9 -7.60 -17.55 -5.93
C THR A 9 -6.55 -17.63 -7.04
N ILE A 10 -6.44 -16.58 -7.87
CA ILE A 10 -5.48 -16.50 -8.97
C ILE A 10 -4.29 -15.63 -8.54
N LYS A 11 -3.06 -16.13 -8.71
CA LYS A 11 -1.82 -15.39 -8.43
C LYS A 11 -1.76 -14.12 -9.28
N GLY A 12 -1.34 -13.00 -8.67
CA GLY A 12 -1.23 -11.71 -9.35
C GLY A 12 -2.53 -10.91 -9.45
N LYS A 13 -3.67 -11.46 -8.99
CA LYS A 13 -4.95 -10.75 -8.89
C LYS A 13 -5.25 -10.24 -7.47
N GLY A 14 -4.20 -9.90 -6.72
CA GLY A 14 -4.36 -9.17 -5.47
C GLY A 14 -5.05 -7.83 -5.74
N SER A 15 -5.92 -7.40 -4.84
CA SER A 15 -6.62 -6.12 -4.95
C SER A 15 -6.74 -5.50 -3.57
N ALA A 16 -7.10 -4.21 -3.51
CA ALA A 16 -7.35 -3.50 -2.25
C ALA A 16 -6.11 -3.43 -1.33
N ILE A 17 -4.99 -2.97 -1.87
CA ILE A 17 -3.82 -2.58 -1.07
C ILE A 17 -4.07 -1.18 -0.50
N PHE A 18 -4.13 -1.07 0.82
CA PHE A 18 -4.32 0.21 1.51
C PHE A 18 -3.03 0.64 2.21
N LEU A 19 -2.80 1.96 2.24
CA LEU A 19 -1.86 2.59 3.15
C LEU A 19 -2.63 3.05 4.40
N HIS A 20 -2.28 2.56 5.58
CA HIS A 20 -2.97 2.92 6.83
C HIS A 20 -2.01 3.09 8.03
N CYS A 21 -2.52 3.60 9.14
CA CYS A 21 -1.75 3.70 10.38
C CYS A 21 -1.56 2.31 11.01
N THR A 22 -0.37 2.04 11.55
CA THR A 22 -0.09 0.86 12.37
C THR A 22 -0.99 0.83 13.61
N HIS A 23 -1.59 -0.33 13.90
CA HIS A 23 -2.32 -0.53 15.14
C HIS A 23 -1.38 -1.07 16.23
N PRO A 24 -1.42 -0.55 17.47
CA PRO A 24 -0.63 -1.09 18.58
C PRO A 24 -0.87 -2.59 18.76
N GLY A 25 0.19 -3.40 18.74
CA GLY A 25 0.10 -4.85 18.93
C GLY A 25 -0.21 -5.66 17.67
N SER A 26 -0.36 -5.04 16.49
CA SER A 26 -0.44 -5.76 15.21
C SER A 26 0.70 -5.40 14.28
N LEU A 27 1.55 -6.38 13.98
CA LEU A 27 2.67 -6.27 13.05
C LEU A 27 2.33 -6.79 11.64
N TYR A 28 1.18 -7.42 11.47
CA TYR A 28 0.83 -8.14 10.25
C TYR A 28 -0.40 -7.55 9.58
N SER A 29 -0.33 -7.43 8.25
CA SER A 29 -1.45 -7.15 7.39
C SER A 29 -1.60 -8.28 6.38
N ALA A 30 -2.80 -8.45 5.82
CA ALA A 30 -3.03 -9.38 4.71
C ALA A 30 -2.52 -8.85 3.35
N GLY A 31 -1.54 -7.93 3.36
CA GLY A 31 -1.00 -7.27 2.16
C GLY A 31 -1.16 -5.74 2.11
N CYS A 32 -1.70 -5.12 3.15
CA CYS A 32 -1.72 -3.65 3.28
C CYS A 32 -0.37 -3.10 3.76
N ILE A 33 -0.10 -1.83 3.49
CA ILE A 33 1.10 -1.15 4.01
C ILE A 33 0.68 -0.35 5.25
N SER A 34 1.29 -0.66 6.39
CA SER A 34 1.07 0.08 7.63
C SER A 34 2.29 0.92 8.00
N ILE A 35 2.06 2.19 8.38
CA ILE A 35 3.11 3.11 8.85
C ILE A 35 2.72 3.77 10.17
N PRO A 36 3.67 4.21 11.01
CA PRO A 36 3.34 4.97 12.21
C PRO A 36 2.52 6.22 11.89
N GLU A 37 1.61 6.60 12.80
CA GLU A 37 0.75 7.78 12.63
C GLU A 37 1.53 9.06 12.34
N SER A 38 2.68 9.26 13.01
CA SER A 38 3.56 10.41 12.77
C SER A 38 4.08 10.47 11.32
N LYS A 39 4.33 9.33 10.68
CA LYS A 39 4.72 9.24 9.27
C LYS A 39 3.54 9.49 8.34
N MET A 40 2.35 9.01 8.71
CA MET A 40 1.11 9.28 7.97
C MET A 40 0.80 10.79 7.94
N ILE A 41 0.87 11.47 9.09
CA ILE A 41 0.68 12.93 9.17
C ILE A 41 1.66 13.66 8.25
N ARG A 42 2.93 13.24 8.23
CA ARG A 42 3.93 13.81 7.31
C ARG A 42 3.58 13.55 5.85
N ALA A 43 3.16 12.33 5.49
CA ALA A 43 2.77 12.00 4.13
C ALA A 43 1.57 12.84 3.65
N LEU A 44 0.50 12.92 4.46
CA LEU A 44 -0.70 13.70 4.15
C LEU A 44 -0.41 15.19 3.92
N ARG A 45 0.59 15.76 4.62
CA ARG A 45 1.03 17.15 4.41
C ARG A 45 1.83 17.36 3.12
N LEU A 46 2.40 16.31 2.55
CA LEU A 46 3.21 16.36 1.31
C LEU A 46 2.40 16.00 0.07
N ILE A 47 1.28 15.29 0.23
CA ILE A 47 0.40 14.88 -0.87
C ILE A 47 -0.24 16.13 -1.50
N ASN A 48 -0.19 16.17 -2.82
CA ASN A 48 -0.87 17.13 -3.67
C ASN A 48 -1.48 16.39 -4.89
N ASP A 49 -1.96 17.15 -5.86
CA ASP A 49 -2.54 16.65 -7.11
C ASP A 49 -1.55 15.85 -7.99
N GLN A 50 -0.24 15.98 -7.73
CA GLN A 50 0.84 15.26 -8.41
C GLN A 50 1.36 14.06 -7.60
N ALA A 51 0.68 13.66 -6.52
CA ALA A 51 1.09 12.52 -5.71
C ALA A 51 0.57 11.19 -6.30
N TYR A 52 1.48 10.23 -6.46
CA TYR A 52 1.16 8.88 -6.94
C TYR A 52 1.56 7.83 -5.90
N ILE A 53 0.76 6.76 -5.81
CA ILE A 53 1.14 5.55 -5.09
C ILE A 53 1.59 4.53 -6.14
N VAL A 54 2.83 4.08 -6.02
CA VAL A 54 3.43 3.10 -6.93
C VAL A 54 3.79 1.85 -6.14
N LEU A 55 3.41 0.69 -6.68
CA LEU A 55 3.74 -0.62 -6.11
C LEU A 55 4.83 -1.26 -6.96
N VAL A 56 6.03 -1.34 -6.42
CA VAL A 56 7.23 -1.88 -7.09
C VAL A 56 7.79 -3.08 -6.33
N ARG A 57 8.56 -3.93 -7.01
CA ARG A 57 9.17 -5.13 -6.38
C ARG A 57 10.54 -4.83 -5.78
N SER A 58 11.24 -3.84 -6.32
CA SER A 58 12.53 -3.36 -5.83
C SER A 58 12.65 -1.84 -5.99
N ALA A 59 13.70 -1.25 -5.43
CA ALA A 59 13.94 0.18 -5.57
C ALA A 59 14.29 0.58 -7.02
N GLU A 60 14.95 -0.32 -7.75
CA GLU A 60 15.35 -0.12 -9.15
C GLU A 60 14.14 0.01 -10.08
N ASP A 61 13.05 -0.71 -9.79
CA ASP A 61 11.77 -0.62 -10.53
C ASP A 61 11.18 0.81 -10.51
N LEU A 62 11.58 1.68 -9.56
CA LEU A 62 11.13 3.08 -9.52
C LEU A 62 11.66 3.89 -10.70
N LEU A 63 12.77 3.50 -11.31
CA LEU A 63 13.35 4.20 -12.47
C LEU A 63 12.41 4.23 -13.67
N ALA A 64 11.43 3.32 -13.75
CA ALA A 64 10.41 3.33 -14.79
C ALA A 64 9.36 4.45 -14.62
N TYR A 65 9.37 5.15 -13.48
CA TYR A 65 8.43 6.21 -13.12
C TYR A 65 9.12 7.56 -12.86
N CYS A 66 10.44 7.63 -13.06
CA CYS A 66 11.26 8.83 -12.92
C CYS A 66 11.45 9.53 -14.27
#